data_AF-A0A8H4ENG3-F1
#
_entry.id   AF-A0A8H4ENG3-F1
#
_cell.length_a   1.000
_cell.length_b   1.000
_cell.length_c   1.000
_cell.angle_alpha   90.00
_cell.angle_beta   90.00
_cell.angle_gamma   90.00
#
_symmetry.space_group_name_H-M   'P 1'
#
loop_
_entity.id
_entity.type
_entity.pdbx_description
1 polymer ?
#
loop_
_entity_poly.entity_id
_entity_poly.type
_entity_poly.pdbx_seq_one_letter_code
_entity_poly.pdbx_strand_id
1 'polypeptide(L)'
;MSVRSGGKGKIKPPKRQEQSSIEGWESLCKALQSLVKGESENINFYDNYRIAYNIVLHNNGDKLYINLKELLNQHLEEVFSSQVISALSISNTNNPQPNFANMISLKVLKCVWEHYKKVLDLIGPILMYLDRVYCKSAKVPTVHELGKELFRDIIFQPIKYFILDTILRQIFLEREGEIIDRSIIKAIMDMLLELTGTSTKDSVYDTDFEGLFLEKSSEYYRIEGQRLVEECDAQGYIKNVNR
;
A
#
# COMPACT_ATOMS: atom_id res chain seq x y z
N MET A 1 -21.42 -46.43 64.97
CA MET A 1 -22.06 -45.22 64.40
C MET A 1 -21.05 -44.49 63.53
N SER A 2 -21.46 -44.30 62.27
CA SER A 2 -20.91 -43.57 61.12
C SER A 2 -19.67 -42.68 61.25
N VAL A 3 -18.66 -43.00 60.43
CA VAL A 3 -17.54 -42.12 60.01
C VAL A 3 -18.06 -41.21 58.89
N ARG A 4 -18.07 -39.89 59.09
CA ARG A 4 -18.44 -38.91 58.05
C ARG A 4 -17.18 -38.47 57.28
N SER A 5 -17.00 -39.08 56.11
CA SER A 5 -16.10 -38.61 55.04
C SER A 5 -16.87 -37.74 54.05
N GLY A 6 -16.23 -36.67 53.58
CA GLY A 6 -16.39 -36.22 52.20
C GLY A 6 -17.27 -35.00 51.96
N GLY A 7 -16.63 -33.89 51.60
CA GLY A 7 -17.28 -32.71 51.02
C GLY A 7 -16.28 -31.74 50.43
N LYS A 8 -15.37 -32.21 49.55
CA LYS A 8 -14.51 -31.31 48.76
C LYS A 8 -15.44 -30.40 47.92
N GLY A 9 -15.42 -29.10 48.22
CA GLY A 9 -16.11 -28.09 47.43
C GLY A 9 -15.67 -28.19 45.97
N LYS A 10 -16.56 -28.65 45.10
CA LYS A 10 -16.33 -28.65 43.65
C LYS A 10 -16.32 -27.20 43.20
N ILE A 11 -15.14 -26.65 42.96
CA ILE A 11 -14.97 -25.38 42.24
C ILE A 11 -15.54 -25.61 40.85
N LYS A 12 -16.69 -24.97 40.57
CA LYS A 12 -17.27 -25.00 39.23
C LYS A 12 -16.33 -24.24 38.30
N PRO A 13 -15.93 -24.82 37.14
CA PRO A 13 -15.23 -24.05 36.12
C PRO A 13 -16.09 -22.84 35.72
N PRO A 14 -15.48 -21.66 35.48
CA PRO A 14 -16.23 -20.48 35.10
C PRO A 14 -17.08 -20.79 33.87
N LYS A 15 -18.36 -20.44 33.93
CA LYS A 15 -19.29 -20.59 32.80
C LYS A 15 -18.71 -19.85 31.61
N ARG A 16 -18.44 -20.60 30.54
CA ARG A 16 -18.04 -20.08 29.22
C ARG A 16 -19.15 -19.14 28.75
N GLN A 17 -18.91 -17.83 28.78
CA GLN A 17 -19.83 -16.85 28.21
C GLN A 17 -19.77 -16.94 26.69
N GLU A 18 -20.67 -17.74 26.11
CA GLU A 18 -20.87 -17.85 24.66
C GLU A 18 -21.49 -16.58 24.03
N GLN A 19 -21.77 -15.54 24.82
CA GLN A 19 -22.44 -14.31 24.39
C GLN A 19 -21.52 -13.24 23.76
N SER A 20 -20.20 -13.44 23.68
CA SER A 20 -19.25 -12.35 23.39
C SER A 20 -18.71 -12.24 21.94
N SER A 21 -19.10 -13.14 21.02
CA SER A 21 -18.43 -13.21 19.70
C SER A 21 -18.90 -12.17 18.68
N ILE A 22 -20.17 -11.75 18.75
CA ILE A 22 -20.79 -10.83 17.76
C ILE A 22 -20.57 -9.36 18.15
N GLU A 23 -20.75 -9.00 19.43
CA GLU A 23 -20.48 -7.65 19.92
C GLU A 23 -18.99 -7.28 19.79
N GLY A 24 -18.10 -8.23 20.06
CA GLY A 24 -16.65 -8.03 19.84
C GLY A 24 -16.31 -7.76 18.37
N TRP A 25 -16.99 -8.42 17.43
CA TRP A 25 -16.81 -8.18 16.00
C TRP A 25 -17.20 -6.76 15.61
N GLU A 26 -18.37 -6.28 16.02
CA GLU A 26 -18.82 -4.92 15.70
C GLU A 26 -17.91 -3.85 16.27
N SER A 27 -17.42 -4.03 17.50
CA SER A 27 -16.45 -3.14 18.12
C SER A 27 -15.12 -3.13 17.37
N LEU A 28 -14.60 -4.30 16.98
CA LEU A 28 -13.36 -4.40 16.21
C LEU A 28 -13.52 -3.77 14.81
N CYS A 29 -14.65 -4.03 14.14
CA CYS A 29 -14.93 -3.46 12.83
C CYS A 29 -14.99 -1.93 12.87
N LYS A 30 -15.65 -1.35 13.88
CA LYS A 30 -15.66 0.11 14.10
C LYS A 30 -14.26 0.65 14.37
N ALA A 31 -13.46 -0.03 15.20
CA ALA A 31 -12.08 0.38 15.45
C ALA A 31 -11.22 0.33 14.19
N LEU A 32 -11.35 -0.72 13.38
CA LEU A 32 -10.65 -0.83 12.09
C LEU A 32 -11.11 0.25 11.11
N GLN A 33 -12.41 0.55 11.05
CA GLN A 33 -12.95 1.65 10.24
C GLN A 33 -12.36 3.01 10.66
N SER A 34 -12.29 3.29 11.96
CA SER A 34 -11.67 4.52 12.48
C SER A 34 -10.17 4.58 12.19
N LEU A 35 -9.44 3.47 12.33
CA LEU A 35 -8.02 3.41 11.94
C LEU A 35 -7.82 3.74 10.47
N VAL A 36 -8.65 3.13 9.61
CA VAL A 36 -8.59 3.30 8.17
C VAL A 36 -8.94 4.73 7.75
N LYS A 37 -9.79 5.43 8.50
CA LYS A 37 -10.08 6.86 8.30
C LYS A 37 -9.02 7.80 8.89
N GLY A 38 -8.00 7.28 9.57
CA GLY A 38 -6.94 8.06 10.21
C GLY A 38 -7.27 8.54 11.63
N GLU A 39 -8.41 8.14 12.20
CA GLU A 39 -8.85 8.51 13.56
C GLU A 39 -8.29 7.52 14.59
N SER A 40 -6.97 7.55 14.81
CA SER A 40 -6.27 6.59 15.68
C SER A 40 -6.17 7.00 17.16
N GLU A 41 -6.46 8.26 17.50
CA GLU A 41 -6.18 8.84 18.83
C GLU A 41 -6.99 8.22 19.97
N ASN A 42 -8.15 7.61 19.68
CA ASN A 42 -9.05 7.06 20.69
C ASN A 42 -9.12 5.52 20.70
N ILE A 43 -8.15 4.85 20.06
CA ILE A 43 -8.21 3.40 19.86
C ILE A 43 -7.38 2.67 20.91
N ASN A 44 -8.04 1.86 21.73
CA ASN A 44 -7.34 0.96 22.64
C ASN A 44 -6.81 -0.26 21.89
N PHE A 45 -5.54 -0.22 21.50
CA PHE A 45 -4.85 -1.29 20.78
C PHE A 45 -4.90 -2.64 21.51
N TYR A 46 -4.84 -2.65 22.85
CA TYR A 46 -4.83 -3.88 23.64
C TYR A 46 -6.19 -4.58 23.61
N ASP A 47 -7.28 -3.82 23.79
CA ASP A 47 -8.63 -4.38 23.76
C ASP A 47 -8.97 -4.92 22.37
N ASN A 48 -8.63 -4.18 21.31
CA ASN A 48 -8.83 -4.63 19.93
C ASN A 48 -8.00 -5.87 19.59
N TYR A 49 -6.75 -5.94 20.04
CA TYR A 49 -5.93 -7.15 19.89
C TYR A 49 -6.56 -8.34 20.62
N ARG A 50 -7.06 -8.16 21.85
CA ARG A 50 -7.70 -9.23 22.63
C ARG A 50 -8.97 -9.74 21.95
N ILE A 51 -9.76 -8.83 21.40
CA ILE A 51 -10.96 -9.16 20.63
C ILE A 51 -10.59 -9.95 19.36
N ALA A 52 -9.62 -9.46 18.57
CA ALA A 52 -9.14 -10.15 17.37
C ALA A 52 -8.58 -11.55 17.70
N TYR A 53 -7.80 -11.67 18.78
CA TYR A 53 -7.30 -12.95 19.28
C TYR A 53 -8.43 -13.93 19.61
N ASN A 54 -9.45 -13.48 20.34
CA ASN A 54 -10.60 -14.33 20.69
C ASN A 54 -11.37 -14.79 19.44
N ILE A 55 -11.56 -13.92 18.45
CA ILE A 55 -12.24 -14.25 17.19
C ILE A 55 -11.49 -15.36 16.43
N VAL A 56 -10.17 -15.22 16.29
CA VAL A 56 -9.34 -16.24 15.61
C VAL A 56 -9.30 -17.54 16.40
N LEU A 57 -9.26 -17.48 17.74
CA LEU A 57 -9.28 -18.66 18.61
C LEU A 57 -10.58 -19.47 18.47
N HIS A 58 -11.69 -18.83 18.15
CA HIS A 58 -12.99 -19.46 17.94
C HIS A 58 -13.21 -19.96 16.49
N ASN A 59 -12.14 -20.17 15.72
CA ASN A 59 -12.15 -20.63 14.32
C ASN A 59 -12.87 -19.70 13.33
N ASN A 60 -13.03 -18.41 13.65
CA ASN A 60 -13.61 -17.41 12.74
C ASN A 60 -12.53 -16.56 12.05
N GLY A 61 -11.32 -17.10 11.89
CA GLY A 61 -10.20 -16.40 11.22
C GLY A 61 -10.45 -16.14 9.74
N ASP A 62 -11.18 -17.03 9.08
CA ASP A 62 -11.62 -16.92 7.68
C ASP A 62 -12.54 -15.72 7.47
N LYS A 63 -13.58 -15.61 8.29
CA LYS A 63 -14.53 -14.49 8.25
C LYS A 63 -13.84 -13.17 8.57
N LEU A 64 -12.95 -13.16 9.57
CA LEU A 64 -12.18 -11.96 9.89
C LEU A 64 -11.31 -11.51 8.72
N TYR A 65 -10.64 -12.44 8.04
CA TYR A 65 -9.81 -12.11 6.87
C TYR A 65 -10.63 -11.60 5.68
N ILE A 66 -11.75 -12.24 5.36
CA ILE A 66 -12.64 -11.82 4.27
C ILE A 66 -13.20 -10.43 4.55
N ASN A 67 -13.73 -10.21 5.74
CA ASN A 67 -14.32 -8.92 6.10
C ASN A 67 -13.25 -7.80 6.16
N LEU A 68 -12.03 -8.11 6.62
CA LEU A 68 -10.92 -7.16 6.55
C LEU A 68 -10.60 -6.77 5.11
N LYS A 69 -10.54 -7.77 4.21
CA LYS A 69 -10.31 -7.54 2.78
C LYS A 69 -11.39 -6.63 2.19
N GLU A 70 -12.66 -6.90 2.49
CA GLU A 70 -13.77 -6.06 2.04
C GLU A 70 -13.69 -4.64 2.58
N LEU A 71 -13.37 -4.48 3.87
CA LEU A 71 -13.22 -3.17 4.50
C LEU A 71 -12.09 -2.34 3.85
N LEU A 72 -10.92 -2.95 3.66
CA LEU A 72 -9.79 -2.29 3.00
C LEU A 72 -10.12 -1.96 1.54
N ASN A 73 -10.81 -2.85 0.84
CA ASN A 73 -11.25 -2.62 -0.54
C ASN A 73 -12.19 -1.40 -0.63
N GLN A 74 -13.27 -1.38 0.16
CA GLN A 74 -14.23 -0.27 0.18
C GLN A 74 -13.57 1.07 0.47
N HIS A 75 -12.64 1.10 1.44
CA HIS A 75 -11.91 2.33 1.74
C HIS A 75 -11.03 2.78 0.58
N LEU A 76 -10.28 1.86 -0.05
CA LEU A 76 -9.45 2.22 -1.20
C LEU A 76 -10.28 2.70 -2.38
N GLU A 77 -11.45 2.11 -2.62
CA GLU A 77 -12.41 2.59 -3.65
C GLU A 77 -12.93 4.00 -3.33
N GLU A 78 -13.23 4.30 -2.07
CA GLU A 78 -13.64 5.63 -1.61
C GLU A 78 -12.51 6.66 -1.79
N VAL A 79 -11.28 6.31 -1.40
CA VAL A 79 -10.09 7.16 -1.58
C VAL A 79 -9.79 7.37 -3.07
N PHE A 80 -9.91 6.32 -3.88
CA PHE A 80 -9.74 6.41 -5.33
C PHE A 80 -10.72 7.42 -5.93
N SER A 81 -12.00 7.29 -5.59
CA SER A 81 -13.08 8.12 -6.13
C SER A 81 -12.98 9.57 -5.67
N SER A 82 -12.64 9.80 -4.40
CA SER A 82 -12.61 11.13 -3.80
C SER A 82 -11.33 11.91 -4.11
N GLN A 83 -10.16 11.28 -4.01
CA GLN A 83 -8.87 11.97 -4.10
C GLN A 83 -8.19 11.75 -5.45
N VAL A 84 -8.13 10.50 -5.92
CA VAL A 84 -7.36 10.14 -7.12
C VAL A 84 -8.07 10.62 -8.39
N ILE A 85 -9.38 10.36 -8.54
CA ILE A 85 -10.15 10.84 -9.71
C ILE A 85 -10.14 12.38 -9.76
N SER A 86 -10.27 13.04 -8.61
CA SER A 86 -10.22 14.52 -8.54
C SER A 86 -8.87 15.04 -9.06
N ALA A 87 -7.76 14.46 -8.62
CA ALA A 87 -6.42 14.83 -9.09
C ALA A 87 -6.22 14.57 -10.60
N LEU A 88 -6.68 13.43 -11.11
CA LEU A 88 -6.62 13.09 -12.54
C LEU A 88 -7.49 14.01 -13.38
N SER A 89 -8.66 14.41 -12.88
CA SER A 89 -9.56 15.32 -13.59
C SER A 89 -8.93 16.69 -13.82
N ILE A 90 -8.19 17.21 -12.83
CA ILE A 90 -7.42 18.46 -12.93
C ILE A 90 -6.34 18.35 -14.02
N SER A 91 -5.74 17.16 -14.18
CA SER A 91 -4.74 16.88 -15.22
C SER A 91 -5.34 16.86 -16.64
N ASN A 92 -6.61 16.48 -16.78
CA ASN A 92 -7.31 16.43 -18.07
C ASN A 92 -7.98 17.75 -18.49
N THR A 93 -8.13 18.72 -17.58
CA THR A 93 -8.60 20.06 -17.98
C THR A 93 -7.54 20.76 -18.84
N ASN A 94 -7.97 21.56 -19.82
CA ASN A 94 -7.15 22.33 -20.78
C ASN A 94 -6.24 23.37 -20.07
N ASN A 95 -5.32 22.88 -19.23
CA ASN A 95 -4.34 23.68 -18.54
C ASN A 95 -3.20 23.97 -19.51
N PRO A 96 -2.71 25.23 -19.59
CA PRO A 96 -1.59 25.59 -20.43
C PRO A 96 -0.25 24.97 -19.98
N GLN A 97 -0.23 24.27 -18.84
CA GLN A 97 0.96 23.62 -18.26
C GLN A 97 0.65 22.17 -17.83
N PRO A 98 0.63 21.19 -18.75
CA PRO A 98 0.29 19.79 -18.44
C PRO A 98 1.25 19.17 -17.41
N ASN A 99 2.51 19.61 -17.38
CA ASN A 99 3.51 19.12 -16.43
C ASN A 99 3.15 19.43 -14.97
N PHE A 100 2.57 20.60 -14.70
CA PHE A 100 2.21 21.01 -13.34
C PHE A 100 1.03 20.19 -12.81
N ALA A 101 0.03 19.94 -13.66
CA ALA A 101 -1.13 19.14 -13.26
C ALA A 101 -0.74 17.66 -13.05
N ASN A 102 0.14 17.11 -13.88
CA ASN A 102 0.63 15.75 -13.71
C ASN A 102 1.47 15.59 -12.41
N MET A 103 2.25 16.63 -12.04
CA MET A 103 2.95 16.67 -10.74
C MET A 103 2.00 16.68 -9.54
N ILE A 104 0.85 17.37 -9.63
CA ILE A 104 -0.17 17.35 -8.57
C ILE A 104 -0.69 15.91 -8.38
N SER A 105 -0.94 15.19 -9.47
CA SER A 105 -1.38 13.79 -9.41
C SER A 105 -0.36 12.87 -8.73
N LEU A 106 0.94 13.03 -9.03
CA LEU A 106 2.01 12.29 -8.33
C LEU A 106 2.09 12.64 -6.84
N LYS A 107 1.89 13.91 -6.48
CA LYS A 107 1.90 14.36 -5.09
C LYS A 107 0.72 13.78 -4.30
N VAL A 108 -0.47 13.74 -4.91
CA VAL A 108 -1.66 13.11 -4.30
C VAL A 108 -1.42 11.62 -4.11
N LEU A 109 -0.90 10.93 -5.13
CA LEU A 109 -0.58 9.50 -5.03
C LEU A 109 0.41 9.20 -3.90
N LYS A 110 1.48 10.01 -3.79
CA LYS A 110 2.43 9.91 -2.67
C LYS A 110 1.74 10.03 -1.31
N CYS A 111 0.90 11.06 -1.13
CA CYS A 111 0.18 11.29 0.13
C CYS A 111 -0.74 10.12 0.49
N VAL A 112 -1.49 9.63 -0.50
CA VAL A 112 -2.40 8.49 -0.35
C VAL A 112 -1.64 7.22 0.04
N TRP A 113 -0.51 6.93 -0.61
CA TRP A 113 0.34 5.79 -0.27
C TRP A 113 0.93 5.89 1.14
N GLU A 114 1.53 7.03 1.49
CA GLU A 114 2.12 7.25 2.82
C GLU A 114 1.09 7.14 3.94
N HIS A 115 -0.11 7.67 3.73
CA HIS A 115 -1.22 7.54 4.68
C HIS A 115 -1.65 6.08 4.82
N TYR A 116 -1.88 5.39 3.70
CA TYR A 116 -2.31 4.01 3.71
C TYR A 116 -1.28 3.07 4.36
N LYS A 117 0.01 3.30 4.11
CA LYS A 117 1.10 2.55 4.76
C LYS A 117 1.06 2.69 6.28
N LYS A 118 0.87 3.92 6.80
CA LYS A 118 0.70 4.14 8.25
C LYS A 118 -0.51 3.40 8.81
N VAL A 119 -1.62 3.38 8.08
CA VAL A 119 -2.82 2.62 8.48
C VAL A 119 -2.49 1.13 8.58
N LEU A 120 -1.80 0.56 7.60
CA LEU A 120 -1.37 -0.85 7.64
C LEU A 120 -0.43 -1.15 8.81
N ASP A 121 0.51 -0.24 9.10
CA ASP A 121 1.43 -0.36 10.24
C ASP A 121 0.69 -0.37 11.60
N LEU A 122 -0.45 0.32 11.70
CA LEU A 122 -1.30 0.32 12.90
C LEU A 122 -2.19 -0.92 13.01
N ILE A 123 -2.70 -1.42 11.88
CA ILE A 123 -3.57 -2.61 11.85
C ILE A 123 -2.77 -3.90 12.08
N GLY A 124 -1.54 -3.98 11.56
CA GLY A 124 -0.69 -5.16 11.64
C GLY A 124 -0.55 -5.73 13.08
N PRO A 125 -0.16 -4.92 14.08
CA PRO A 125 -0.07 -5.38 15.47
C PRO A 125 -1.40 -5.87 16.06
N ILE A 126 -2.51 -5.23 15.72
CA ILE A 126 -3.86 -5.61 16.20
C ILE A 126 -4.24 -7.00 15.67
N LEU A 127 -3.92 -7.27 14.41
CA LEU A 127 -4.24 -8.52 13.73
C LEU A 127 -3.07 -9.52 13.72
N MET A 128 -2.03 -9.30 14.51
CA MET A 128 -0.82 -10.14 14.52
C MET A 128 -1.11 -11.63 14.73
N TYR A 129 -2.12 -11.97 15.53
CA TYR A 129 -2.48 -13.36 15.78
C TYR A 129 -3.16 -14.01 14.56
N LEU A 130 -3.93 -13.23 13.77
CA LEU A 130 -4.49 -13.68 12.50
C LEU A 130 -3.36 -14.06 11.53
N ASP A 131 -2.34 -13.21 11.40
CA ASP A 131 -1.18 -13.48 10.54
C ASP A 131 -0.40 -14.71 10.99
N ARG A 132 -0.19 -14.88 12.30
CA ARG A 132 0.60 -15.99 12.83
C ARG A 132 -0.08 -17.35 12.73
N VAL A 133 -1.41 -17.41 12.85
CA VAL A 133 -2.15 -18.67 12.93
C VAL A 133 -2.91 -18.93 11.65
N TYR A 134 -3.81 -18.02 11.27
CA TYR A 134 -4.71 -18.23 10.13
C TYR A 134 -3.96 -18.10 8.81
N CYS A 135 -3.24 -16.99 8.58
CA CYS A 135 -2.58 -16.75 7.28
C CYS A 135 -1.56 -17.86 6.95
N LYS A 136 -0.81 -18.32 7.94
CA LYS A 136 0.11 -19.47 7.79
C LYS A 136 -0.62 -20.78 7.49
N SER A 137 -1.71 -21.08 8.19
CA SER A 137 -2.45 -22.32 7.99
C SER A 137 -3.19 -22.35 6.65
N ALA A 138 -3.77 -21.23 6.24
CA ALA A 138 -4.53 -21.10 5.00
C ALA A 138 -3.65 -20.77 3.78
N LYS A 139 -2.35 -20.52 3.99
CA LYS A 139 -1.39 -20.08 2.95
C LYS A 139 -1.88 -18.84 2.18
N VAL A 140 -2.52 -17.92 2.89
CA VAL A 140 -2.96 -16.63 2.34
C VAL A 140 -1.97 -15.52 2.70
N PRO A 141 -1.93 -14.42 1.93
CA PRO A 141 -1.09 -13.27 2.24
C PRO A 141 -1.35 -12.74 3.65
N THR A 142 -0.30 -12.26 4.31
CA THR A 142 -0.42 -11.53 5.58
C THR A 142 -1.24 -10.25 5.39
N VAL A 143 -1.74 -9.65 6.47
CA VAL A 143 -2.52 -8.41 6.41
C VAL A 143 -1.77 -7.30 5.67
N HIS A 144 -0.47 -7.16 5.91
CA HIS A 144 0.35 -6.15 5.25
C HIS A 144 0.55 -6.46 3.76
N GLU A 145 0.77 -7.73 3.39
CA GLU A 145 0.88 -8.13 1.98
C GLU A 145 -0.46 -7.93 1.24
N LEU A 146 -1.57 -8.36 1.84
CA LEU A 146 -2.91 -8.14 1.31
C LEU A 146 -3.19 -6.66 1.07
N GLY A 147 -2.85 -5.79 2.04
CA GLY A 147 -3.01 -4.35 1.90
C GLY A 147 -2.26 -3.79 0.69
N LYS A 148 -1.00 -4.23 0.48
CA LYS A 148 -0.21 -3.84 -0.69
C LYS A 148 -0.81 -4.34 -2.01
N GLU A 149 -1.30 -5.58 -2.04
CA GLU A 149 -1.97 -6.15 -3.22
C GLU A 149 -3.24 -5.35 -3.57
N LEU A 150 -4.08 -5.05 -2.57
CA LEU A 150 -5.28 -4.24 -2.77
C LEU A 150 -4.95 -2.83 -3.26
N PHE A 151 -3.95 -2.18 -2.67
CA PHE A 151 -3.50 -0.86 -3.12
C PHE A 151 -3.04 -0.89 -4.58
N ARG A 152 -2.25 -1.90 -4.95
CA ARG A 152 -1.82 -2.09 -6.33
C ARG A 152 -3.01 -2.23 -7.27
N ASP A 153 -3.95 -3.10 -6.95
CA ASP A 153 -5.05 -3.46 -7.85
C ASP A 153 -6.11 -2.36 -7.98
N ILE A 154 -6.42 -1.67 -6.88
CA ILE A 154 -7.51 -0.67 -6.85
C ILE A 154 -7.00 0.74 -7.19
N ILE A 155 -5.83 1.12 -6.67
CA ILE A 155 -5.30 2.48 -6.87
C ILE A 155 -4.36 2.52 -8.07
N PHE A 156 -3.33 1.66 -8.07
CA PHE A 156 -2.22 1.80 -9.03
C PHE A 156 -2.57 1.28 -10.43
N GLN A 157 -3.16 0.08 -10.57
CA GLN A 157 -3.43 -0.51 -11.89
C GLN A 157 -4.29 0.39 -12.81
N PRO A 158 -5.38 1.03 -12.34
CA PRO A 158 -6.18 1.90 -13.20
C PRO A 158 -5.41 3.13 -13.74
N ILE A 159 -4.41 3.60 -13.00
CA ILE A 159 -3.65 4.83 -13.31
C ILE A 159 -2.23 4.53 -13.79
N LYS A 160 -1.86 3.25 -13.88
CA LYS A 160 -0.49 2.79 -14.10
C LYS A 160 0.20 3.52 -15.24
N TYR A 161 -0.40 3.47 -16.43
CA TYR A 161 0.20 4.07 -17.64
C TYR A 161 0.42 5.58 -17.50
N PHE A 162 -0.51 6.30 -16.88
CA PHE A 162 -0.39 7.73 -16.64
C PHE A 162 0.76 8.05 -15.67
N ILE A 163 0.89 7.28 -14.59
CA ILE A 163 1.96 7.48 -13.60
C ILE A 163 3.33 7.17 -14.21
N LEU A 164 3.46 6.05 -14.93
CA LEU A 164 4.71 5.67 -15.59
C LEU A 164 5.14 6.71 -16.64
N ASP A 165 4.22 7.12 -17.51
CA ASP A 165 4.48 8.17 -18.52
C ASP A 165 4.88 9.49 -17.85
N THR A 166 4.18 9.89 -16.79
CA THR A 166 4.50 11.11 -16.05
C THR A 166 5.91 11.05 -15.45
N ILE A 167 6.29 9.93 -14.83
CA ILE A 167 7.64 9.79 -14.24
C ILE A 167 8.71 9.86 -15.35
N LEU A 168 8.52 9.15 -16.47
CA LEU A 168 9.44 9.18 -17.60
C LEU A 168 9.57 10.58 -18.19
N ARG A 169 8.46 11.32 -18.28
CA ARG A 169 8.43 12.73 -18.70
C ARG A 169 9.24 13.62 -17.74
N GLN A 170 9.09 13.44 -16.43
CA GLN A 170 9.85 14.22 -15.44
C GLN A 170 11.36 13.95 -15.55
N ILE A 171 11.75 12.69 -15.73
CA ILE A 171 13.15 12.31 -15.96
C ILE A 171 13.69 12.95 -17.24
N PHE A 172 12.89 12.96 -18.32
CA PHE A 172 13.28 13.61 -19.57
C PHE A 172 13.51 15.12 -19.37
N LEU A 173 12.59 15.81 -18.70
CA LEU A 173 12.72 17.25 -18.42
C LEU A 173 13.97 17.55 -17.58
N GLU A 174 14.24 16.71 -16.58
CA GLU A 174 15.46 16.84 -15.77
C GLU A 174 16.74 16.70 -16.59
N ARG A 175 16.77 15.80 -17.59
CA ARG A 175 17.91 15.65 -18.50
C ARG A 175 18.12 16.88 -19.37
N GLU A 176 17.04 17.55 -19.77
CA GLU A 176 17.07 18.82 -20.49
C GLU A 176 17.44 20.03 -19.61
N GLY A 177 17.67 19.80 -18.30
CA GLY A 177 18.11 20.84 -17.36
C GLY A 177 17.00 21.54 -16.59
N GLU A 178 15.74 21.07 -16.71
CA GLU A 178 14.63 21.59 -15.91
C GLU A 178 14.72 21.13 -14.45
N ILE A 179 14.31 21.99 -13.53
CA ILE A 179 14.30 21.67 -12.10
C ILE A 179 13.01 20.89 -11.79
N ILE A 180 13.17 19.62 -11.38
CA ILE A 180 12.06 18.76 -10.96
C ILE A 180 12.09 18.49 -9.45
N ASP A 181 10.94 18.10 -8.90
CA ASP A 181 10.86 17.61 -7.52
C ASP A 181 11.27 16.13 -7.43
N ARG A 182 12.58 15.90 -7.29
CA ARG A 182 13.17 14.56 -7.10
C ARG A 182 12.59 13.81 -5.90
N SER A 183 12.07 14.52 -4.89
CA SER A 183 11.55 13.89 -3.67
C SER A 183 10.25 13.14 -3.94
N ILE A 184 9.41 13.66 -4.84
CA ILE A 184 8.17 13.01 -5.25
C ILE A 184 8.50 11.79 -6.11
N ILE A 185 9.38 11.95 -7.10
CA ILE A 185 9.78 10.83 -7.98
C ILE A 185 10.38 9.70 -7.14
N LYS A 186 11.30 10.01 -6.22
CA LYS A 186 11.86 9.01 -5.32
C LYS A 186 10.79 8.29 -4.49
N ALA A 187 9.85 9.02 -3.89
CA ALA A 187 8.80 8.40 -3.08
C ALA A 187 7.90 7.47 -3.89
N ILE A 188 7.59 7.82 -5.15
CA ILE A 188 6.83 6.93 -6.03
C ILE A 188 7.66 5.73 -6.47
N MET A 189 8.96 5.89 -6.73
CA MET A 189 9.86 4.77 -7.03
C MET A 189 9.96 3.79 -5.85
N ASP A 190 10.13 4.30 -4.63
CA ASP A 190 10.13 3.50 -3.40
C ASP A 190 8.80 2.74 -3.26
N MET A 191 7.66 3.37 -3.58
CA MET A 191 6.36 2.68 -3.64
C MET A 191 6.35 1.55 -4.68
N LEU A 192 6.83 1.79 -5.91
CA LEU A 192 6.87 0.76 -6.96
C LEU A 192 7.75 -0.45 -6.59
N LEU A 193 8.82 -0.23 -5.83
CA LEU A 193 9.69 -1.28 -5.30
C LEU A 193 9.01 -2.09 -4.18
N GLU A 194 8.16 -1.45 -3.37
CA GLU A 194 7.46 -2.11 -2.26
C GLU A 194 6.23 -2.93 -2.71
N LEU A 195 5.60 -2.53 -3.81
CA LEU A 195 4.47 -3.22 -4.42
C LEU A 195 4.96 -4.42 -5.23
N THR A 196 4.31 -5.57 -5.08
CA THR A 196 4.62 -6.79 -5.83
C THR A 196 3.86 -6.85 -7.15
N GLY A 197 4.46 -7.42 -8.19
CA GLY A 197 3.83 -7.65 -9.48
C GLY A 197 2.60 -8.57 -9.39
N THR A 198 1.71 -8.49 -10.38
CA THR A 198 0.45 -9.27 -10.42
C THR A 198 0.66 -10.76 -10.65
N SER A 199 1.77 -11.14 -11.29
CA SER A 199 2.02 -12.53 -11.74
C SER A 199 3.33 -13.13 -11.19
N THR A 200 4.25 -12.30 -10.72
CA THR A 200 5.56 -12.72 -10.21
C THR A 200 5.80 -12.13 -8.82
N LYS A 201 6.79 -12.68 -8.11
CA LYS A 201 7.26 -12.10 -6.83
C LYS A 201 8.12 -10.85 -7.02
N ASP A 202 8.34 -10.46 -8.26
CA ASP A 202 9.15 -9.28 -8.60
C ASP A 202 8.37 -8.02 -8.26
N SER A 203 9.07 -6.90 -8.13
CA SER A 203 8.42 -5.63 -7.80
C SER A 203 7.70 -5.06 -9.02
N VAL A 204 6.71 -4.19 -8.79
CA VAL A 204 6.06 -3.43 -9.87
C VAL A 204 7.09 -2.59 -10.62
N TYR A 205 8.13 -2.12 -9.94
CA TYR A 205 9.26 -1.45 -10.58
C TYR A 205 9.90 -2.32 -11.67
N ASP A 206 10.27 -3.56 -11.34
CA ASP A 206 10.95 -4.47 -12.27
C ASP A 206 10.04 -4.83 -13.45
N THR A 207 8.76 -5.12 -13.18
CA THR A 207 7.84 -5.63 -14.20
C THR A 207 7.27 -4.55 -15.11
N ASP A 208 6.94 -3.39 -14.56
CA ASP A 208 6.18 -2.34 -15.28
C ASP A 208 7.02 -1.09 -15.61
N PHE A 209 8.08 -0.76 -14.84
CA PHE A 209 8.83 0.51 -15.02
C PHE A 209 10.22 0.33 -15.64
N GLU A 210 11.04 -0.59 -15.13
CA GLU A 210 12.47 -0.68 -15.48
C GLU A 210 12.69 -0.84 -16.99
N GLY A 211 11.96 -1.76 -17.62
CA GLY A 211 12.05 -1.99 -19.07
C GLY A 211 11.74 -0.73 -19.90
N LEU A 212 10.65 -0.02 -19.56
CA LEU A 212 10.26 1.21 -20.24
C LEU A 212 11.29 2.33 -20.03
N PHE A 213 11.83 2.44 -18.82
CA PHE A 213 12.86 3.42 -18.49
C PHE A 213 14.15 3.17 -19.27
N LEU A 214 14.61 1.93 -19.35
CA LEU A 214 15.82 1.57 -20.09
C LEU A 214 15.64 1.80 -21.58
N GLU A 215 14.49 1.43 -22.15
CA GLU A 215 14.17 1.68 -23.56
C GLU A 215 14.22 3.18 -23.87
N LYS A 216 13.49 4.01 -23.11
CA LYS A 216 13.46 5.46 -23.31
C LYS A 216 14.79 6.14 -23.06
N SER A 217 15.56 5.65 -22.10
CA SER A 217 16.91 6.16 -21.83
C SER A 217 17.89 5.79 -22.93
N SER A 218 17.81 4.56 -23.44
CA SER A 218 18.62 4.13 -24.59
C SER A 218 18.31 4.96 -25.84
N GLU A 219 17.03 5.24 -26.10
CA GLU A 219 16.60 6.10 -27.21
C GLU A 219 17.15 7.52 -27.06
N TYR A 220 17.02 8.10 -25.86
CA TYR A 220 17.54 9.43 -25.55
C TYR A 220 19.05 9.54 -25.78
N TYR A 221 19.84 8.66 -25.16
CA TYR A 221 21.31 8.70 -25.28
C TYR A 221 21.81 8.33 -26.67
N ARG A 222 21.04 7.56 -27.46
CA ARG A 222 21.35 7.33 -28.88
C ARG A 222 21.28 8.62 -29.69
N ILE A 223 20.22 9.40 -29.51
CA ILE A 223 20.01 10.68 -30.22
C ILE A 223 21.04 11.70 -29.74
N GLU A 224 21.21 11.83 -28.42
CA GLU A 224 22.18 12.76 -27.84
C GLU A 224 23.62 12.41 -28.23
N GLY A 225 23.94 11.12 -28.30
CA GLY A 225 25.23 10.65 -28.80
C GLY A 225 25.49 11.03 -30.25
N GLN A 226 24.48 10.92 -31.13
CA GLN A 226 24.60 11.37 -32.52
C GLN A 226 24.83 12.88 -32.61
N ARG A 227 24.06 13.66 -31.85
CA ARG A 227 24.21 15.12 -31.77
C ARG A 227 25.61 15.54 -31.31
N LEU A 228 26.13 14.93 -30.25
CA LEU A 228 27.46 15.23 -29.73
C LEU A 228 28.59 14.85 -30.71
N VAL A 229 28.42 13.80 -31.52
CA VAL A 229 29.40 13.43 -32.57
C VAL A 229 29.42 14.45 -33.71
N GLU A 230 28.28 15.05 -34.03
CA GLU A 230 28.18 16.09 -35.06
C GLU A 230 28.72 17.45 -34.56
N GLU A 231 28.50 17.78 -33.29
CA GLU A 231 28.81 19.10 -32.71
C GLU A 231 30.21 19.20 -32.07
N CYS A 232 30.78 18.09 -31.57
CA CYS A 232 32.01 18.11 -30.76
C CYS A 232 33.19 17.36 -31.41
N ASP A 233 34.41 17.77 -31.05
CA ASP A 233 35.60 16.96 -31.30
C ASP A 233 35.70 15.77 -30.33
N ALA A 234 36.62 14.84 -30.59
CA ALA A 234 36.74 13.61 -29.80
C ALA A 234 36.98 13.89 -28.29
N GLN A 235 37.72 14.95 -27.96
CA GLN A 235 37.98 15.33 -26.58
C GLN A 235 36.73 15.94 -25.90
N GLY A 236 35.98 16.78 -26.61
CA GLY A 236 34.70 17.33 -26.17
C GLY A 236 33.64 16.24 -25.98
N TYR A 237 33.58 15.26 -26.87
CA TYR A 237 32.67 14.12 -26.74
C TYR A 237 32.93 13.33 -25.45
N ILE A 238 34.18 12.92 -25.20
CA ILE A 238 34.55 12.16 -23.98
C ILE A 238 34.24 12.96 -22.72
N LYS A 239 34.44 14.28 -22.74
CA LYS A 239 34.12 15.14 -21.60
C LYS A 239 32.62 15.20 -21.31
N ASN A 240 31.77 15.22 -22.34
CA ASN A 240 30.31 15.23 -22.17
C ASN A 240 29.76 13.87 -21.73
N VAL A 241 30.33 12.76 -22.21
CA VAL A 241 29.90 11.41 -21.80
C VAL A 241 30.25 11.10 -20.34
N ASN A 242 31.34 11.67 -19.81
CA ASN A 242 31.76 11.47 -18.42
C ASN A 242 31.07 12.40 -17.42
N ARG A 243 30.22 13.32 -17.87
CA ARG A 243 29.50 14.28 -17.03
C ARG A 243 28.21 13.67 -16.50
#